data_AF-A0A9D4XGE9-F1
#
_entry.id   AF-A0A9D4XGE9-F1
#
_cell.length_a   1.000
_cell.length_b   1.000
_cell.length_c   1.000
_cell.angle_alpha   90.00
_cell.angle_beta   90.00
_cell.angle_gamma   90.00
#
_symmetry.space_group_name_H-M   'P 1'
#
loop_
_entity.id
_entity.type
_entity.pdbx_description
1 polymer ?
#
loop_
_entity_poly.entity_id
_entity_poly.type
_entity_poly.pdbx_seq_one_letter_code
_entity_poly.pdbx_strand_id
1 'polypeptide(L)'
;MDVFKEWTSRRPWKERKKAKKCPTPQVVSKSHPPELIYYGQHSGVIGLTKGELYKTVAENEIAGYGYDKVLVDAECTHDGSVKHIQKFEHWGWVTLQRRVLDAERMDNLHALQLNLLTNGFRLLKVGGSLVYSTCSLTVAQNEDVVEQFLKENITAELTEIDAARKWPCKGGRIQKTWRFDPLTSQTSGLFVAKFRKVVI
;
A
#
# COMPACT_ATOMS: atom_id res chain seq x y z
N MET A 1 14.08 -8.71 27.07
CA MET A 1 12.89 -8.70 26.20
C MET A 1 13.06 -7.55 25.22
N ASP A 2 12.88 -7.80 23.92
CA ASP A 2 13.02 -6.78 22.88
C ASP A 2 11.82 -5.81 22.94
N VAL A 3 11.94 -4.78 23.78
CA VAL A 3 11.00 -3.66 23.87
C VAL A 3 11.36 -2.62 22.81
N PHE A 4 10.38 -2.12 22.06
CA PHE A 4 10.59 -1.06 21.09
C PHE A 4 10.93 0.25 21.81
N LYS A 5 12.07 0.85 21.43
CA LYS A 5 12.57 2.13 21.95
C LYS A 5 12.30 3.24 20.95
N GLU A 6 12.36 4.50 21.36
CA GLU A 6 12.24 5.60 20.41
C GLU A 6 13.14 5.41 19.18
N TRP A 7 12.50 5.34 18.01
CA TRP A 7 13.21 5.15 16.76
C TRP A 7 14.04 6.39 16.46
N THR A 8 15.32 6.20 16.12
CA THR A 8 16.18 7.28 15.67
C THR A 8 16.76 6.95 14.31
N SER A 9 16.96 7.97 13.48
CA SER A 9 17.55 7.80 12.14
C SER A 9 18.99 7.31 12.16
N ARG A 10 19.66 7.36 13.33
CA ARG A 10 21.05 6.93 13.51
C ARG A 10 21.12 5.48 13.96
N ARG A 11 21.39 4.57 13.02
CA ARG A 11 21.67 3.17 13.36
C ARG A 11 22.90 3.07 14.29
N PRO A 12 22.81 2.34 15.43
CA PRO A 12 23.94 2.05 16.28
C PRO A 12 25.11 1.43 15.50
N TRP A 13 26.35 1.74 15.90
CA TRP A 13 27.57 1.25 15.26
C TRP A 13 27.60 -0.27 15.03
N LYS A 14 27.11 -1.04 16.01
CA LYS A 14 27.05 -2.51 15.95
C LYS A 14 26.15 -3.02 14.82
N GLU A 15 24.99 -2.40 14.60
CA GLU A 15 24.06 -2.75 13.53
C GLU A 15 24.62 -2.37 12.15
N ARG A 16 25.30 -1.22 12.05
CA ARG A 16 26.00 -0.80 10.82
C ARG A 16 27.06 -1.81 10.40
N LYS A 17 27.80 -2.40 11.35
CA LYS A 17 28.78 -3.47 11.08
C LYS A 17 28.13 -4.79 10.65
N LYS A 18 26.96 -5.13 11.20
CA LYS A 18 26.23 -6.37 10.85
C LYS A 18 25.59 -6.27 9.45
N ALA A 19 24.98 -5.14 9.11
CA ALA A 19 24.41 -4.89 7.79
C ALA A 19 25.47 -4.91 6.67
N LYS A 20 26.69 -4.42 6.94
CA LYS A 20 27.81 -4.52 5.99
C LYS A 20 28.28 -5.96 5.70
N LYS A 21 27.90 -6.94 6.52
CA LYS A 21 28.29 -8.36 6.36
C LYS A 21 27.26 -9.21 5.61
N CYS A 22 26.06 -8.71 5.31
CA CYS A 22 25.03 -9.44 4.56
C CYS A 22 24.95 -8.88 3.13
N PRO A 23 25.54 -9.54 2.11
CA PRO A 23 25.63 -8.97 0.76
C PRO A 23 24.44 -9.34 -0.14
N THR A 24 23.52 -10.20 0.30
CA THR A 24 22.44 -10.73 -0.54
C THR A 24 21.06 -10.32 -0.02
N PRO A 25 20.15 -9.84 -0.88
CA PRO A 25 18.76 -9.62 -0.51
C PRO A 25 18.15 -10.99 -0.21
N GLN A 26 17.92 -11.27 1.07
CA GLN A 26 17.24 -12.49 1.48
C GLN A 26 15.78 -12.36 1.03
N VAL A 27 15.35 -13.31 0.21
CA VAL A 27 13.94 -13.57 -0.07
C VAL A 27 13.25 -13.73 1.29
N VAL A 28 12.28 -12.86 1.57
CA VAL A 28 11.53 -12.86 2.84
C VAL A 28 10.84 -14.22 2.97
N SER A 29 11.40 -15.13 3.76
CA SER A 29 10.76 -16.40 4.05
C SER A 29 9.53 -16.14 4.91
N LYS A 30 8.46 -16.91 4.68
CA LYS A 30 7.19 -16.85 5.44
C LYS A 30 7.35 -17.03 6.97
N SER A 31 8.55 -17.38 7.45
CA SER A 31 8.86 -17.66 8.86
C SER A 31 9.45 -16.48 9.63
N HIS A 32 9.75 -15.34 8.99
CA HIS A 32 10.23 -14.18 9.72
C HIS A 32 9.06 -13.31 10.18
N PRO A 33 8.99 -12.91 11.46
CA PRO A 33 8.01 -11.93 11.89
C PRO A 33 8.22 -10.62 11.11
N PRO A 34 7.14 -9.91 10.75
CA PRO A 34 7.24 -8.66 10.01
C PRO A 34 8.17 -7.69 10.74
N GLU A 35 9.09 -7.05 10.02
CA GLU A 35 10.03 -6.12 10.62
C GLU A 35 9.42 -4.71 10.66
N LEU A 36 9.25 -4.15 11.86
CA LEU A 36 8.87 -2.75 12.01
C LEU A 36 10.13 -1.88 11.95
N ILE A 37 10.37 -1.26 10.78
CA ILE A 37 11.63 -0.57 10.49
C ILE A 37 11.60 0.90 10.92
N TYR A 38 10.42 1.54 10.93
CA TYR A 38 10.22 2.95 11.26
C TYR A 38 8.95 3.15 12.08
N TYR A 39 9.03 3.92 13.17
CA TYR A 39 7.87 4.28 14.00
C TYR A 39 8.16 5.58 14.75
N GLY A 40 7.18 6.49 14.80
CA GLY A 40 7.35 7.78 15.48
C GLY A 40 7.21 7.69 17.00
N GLN A 41 7.59 8.76 17.69
CA GLN A 41 7.42 8.88 19.16
C GLN A 41 5.96 8.64 19.60
N HIS A 42 5.00 9.12 18.82
CA HIS A 42 3.56 9.00 19.10
C HIS A 42 2.89 7.81 18.38
N SER A 43 3.66 6.83 17.90
CA SER A 43 3.12 5.67 17.20
C SER A 43 2.35 4.70 18.11
N GLY A 44 2.46 4.85 19.43
CA GLY A 44 1.94 3.87 20.40
C GLY A 44 2.76 2.57 20.46
N VAL A 45 3.87 2.47 19.71
CA VAL A 45 4.74 1.29 19.67
C VAL A 45 5.78 1.31 20.79
N ILE A 46 6.23 2.50 21.19
CA ILE A 46 7.29 2.66 22.19
C ILE A 46 6.84 2.08 23.52
N GLY A 47 7.66 1.22 24.11
CA GLY A 47 7.35 0.52 25.37
C GLY A 47 6.67 -0.83 25.20
N LEU A 48 6.20 -1.17 23.99
CA LEU A 48 5.67 -2.50 23.70
C LEU A 48 6.77 -3.52 23.41
N THR A 49 6.54 -4.76 23.79
CA THR A 49 7.32 -5.92 23.33
C THR A 49 6.85 -6.39 21.95
N LYS A 50 7.70 -7.13 21.24
CA LYS A 50 7.31 -7.80 19.97
C LYS A 50 6.06 -8.66 20.12
N GLY A 51 5.89 -9.37 21.24
CA GLY A 51 4.71 -10.21 21.49
C GLY A 51 3.43 -9.41 21.75
N GLU A 52 3.56 -8.21 22.32
CA GLU A 52 2.42 -7.30 22.49
C GLU A 52 2.03 -6.60 21.21
N LEU A 53 3.01 -6.28 20.35
CA LEU A 53 2.80 -5.61 19.08
C LEU A 53 2.27 -6.56 17.99
N TYR A 54 2.91 -7.72 17.80
CA TYR A 54 2.55 -8.68 16.75
C TYR A 54 1.58 -9.74 17.28
N LYS A 55 0.42 -9.29 17.78
CA LYS A 55 -0.66 -10.23 18.14
C LYS A 55 -1.37 -10.70 16.88
N THR A 56 -1.34 -12.01 16.64
CA THR A 56 -2.21 -12.63 15.63
C THR A 56 -3.60 -12.75 16.24
N VAL A 57 -4.54 -12.00 15.72
CA VAL A 57 -5.95 -12.02 16.12
C VAL A 57 -6.69 -12.99 15.19
N ALA A 58 -7.57 -13.84 15.74
CA ALA A 58 -8.39 -14.74 14.92
C ALA A 58 -9.35 -13.92 14.05
N GLU A 59 -9.70 -14.40 12.85
CA GLU A 59 -10.54 -13.62 11.92
C GLU A 59 -11.88 -13.17 12.53
N ASN A 60 -12.47 -14.01 13.38
CA ASN A 60 -13.72 -13.72 14.09
C ASN A 60 -13.59 -12.56 15.10
N GLU A 61 -12.41 -12.34 15.67
CA GLU A 61 -12.16 -11.24 16.63
C GLU A 61 -11.86 -9.91 15.91
N ILE A 62 -11.34 -9.96 14.66
CA ILE A 62 -11.07 -8.75 13.85
C ILE A 62 -12.37 -8.01 13.50
N ALA A 63 -13.49 -8.73 13.38
CA ALA A 63 -14.80 -8.12 13.13
C ALA A 63 -15.19 -7.10 14.22
N GLY A 64 -14.76 -7.30 15.48
CA GLY A 64 -15.00 -6.40 16.60
C GLY A 64 -13.81 -5.50 16.97
N TYR A 65 -12.57 -5.96 16.76
CA TYR A 65 -11.34 -5.28 17.23
C TYR A 65 -10.41 -4.79 16.11
N GLY A 66 -10.81 -4.91 14.84
CA GLY A 66 -10.03 -4.42 13.71
C GLY A 66 -9.96 -2.89 13.59
N TYR A 67 -9.53 -2.39 12.44
CA TYR A 67 -9.48 -0.94 12.19
C TYR A 67 -10.81 -0.43 11.66
N ASP A 68 -11.20 0.78 12.09
CA ASP A 68 -12.37 1.49 11.54
C ASP A 68 -12.06 2.08 10.16
N LYS A 69 -10.78 2.41 9.92
CA LYS A 69 -10.28 2.97 8.66
C LYS A 69 -8.92 2.38 8.31
N VAL A 70 -8.73 2.00 7.04
CA VAL A 70 -7.44 1.53 6.51
C VAL A 70 -7.10 2.31 5.25
N LEU A 71 -5.84 2.70 5.10
CA LEU A 71 -5.30 3.28 3.87
C LEU A 71 -4.24 2.33 3.32
N VAL A 72 -4.44 1.87 2.09
CA VAL A 72 -3.48 1.08 1.32
C VAL A 72 -2.96 1.97 0.21
N ASP A 73 -1.88 2.69 0.49
CA ASP A 73 -1.11 3.41 -0.53
C ASP A 73 -0.02 2.46 -1.05
N ALA A 74 -0.28 1.84 -2.20
CA ALA A 74 0.46 0.66 -2.64
C ALA A 74 1.70 1.02 -3.46
N GLU A 75 2.75 0.22 -3.31
CA GLU A 75 3.92 0.30 -4.19
C GLU A 75 3.48 0.04 -5.63
N CYS A 76 3.93 0.89 -6.55
CA CYS A 76 3.54 0.85 -7.96
C CYS A 76 4.72 1.21 -8.88
N THR A 77 4.47 1.31 -10.18
CA THR A 77 5.48 1.71 -11.17
C THR A 77 5.89 3.18 -11.12
N HIS A 78 5.11 4.03 -10.44
CA HIS A 78 5.32 5.49 -10.34
C HIS A 78 5.24 6.25 -11.69
N ASP A 79 4.58 5.67 -12.69
CA ASP A 79 4.36 6.24 -14.04
C ASP A 79 3.43 7.46 -14.05
N GLY A 80 2.74 7.77 -12.95
CA GLY A 80 2.01 9.04 -12.77
C GLY A 80 2.79 10.11 -12.01
N SER A 81 3.91 9.79 -11.37
CA SER A 81 4.63 10.73 -10.52
C SER A 81 5.56 11.63 -11.34
N VAL A 82 5.23 12.92 -11.46
CA VAL A 82 6.02 13.89 -12.24
C VAL A 82 7.47 13.94 -11.77
N LYS A 83 7.70 13.93 -10.44
CA LYS A 83 9.05 13.91 -9.86
C LYS A 83 9.82 12.64 -10.23
N HIS A 84 9.16 11.50 -10.31
CA HIS A 84 9.81 10.25 -10.74
C HIS A 84 10.08 10.27 -12.25
N ILE A 85 9.16 10.82 -13.03
CA ILE A 85 9.32 10.97 -14.48
C ILE A 85 10.53 11.85 -14.81
N GLN A 86 10.69 12.99 -14.13
CA GLN A 86 11.85 13.88 -14.30
C GLN A 86 13.19 13.21 -13.94
N LYS A 87 13.19 12.20 -13.05
CA LYS A 87 14.40 11.42 -12.78
C LYS A 87 14.79 10.54 -13.98
N PHE A 88 13.85 10.15 -14.84
CA PHE A 88 14.16 9.32 -16.01
C PHE A 88 14.93 10.07 -17.09
N GLU A 89 14.80 11.40 -17.18
CA GLU A 89 15.70 12.21 -18.02
C GLU A 89 17.17 11.97 -17.66
N HIS A 90 17.45 11.74 -16.38
CA HIS A 90 18.79 11.47 -15.87
C HIS A 90 19.17 9.98 -15.89
N TRP A 91 18.20 9.07 -15.76
CA TRP A 91 18.44 7.62 -15.65
C TRP A 91 18.38 6.86 -16.98
N GLY A 92 17.96 7.51 -18.07
CA GLY A 92 17.92 6.95 -19.42
C GLY A 92 16.74 6.02 -19.70
N TRP A 93 16.43 5.85 -21.00
CA TRP A 93 15.28 5.09 -21.51
C TRP A 93 15.23 3.62 -21.07
N VAL A 94 16.39 2.97 -20.87
CA VAL A 94 16.48 1.58 -20.39
C VAL A 94 15.84 1.41 -19.00
N THR A 95 16.02 2.41 -18.12
CA THR A 95 15.46 2.37 -16.78
C THR A 95 13.94 2.53 -16.77
N LEU A 96 13.41 3.35 -17.69
CA LEU A 96 11.97 3.52 -17.88
C LEU A 96 11.35 2.22 -18.40
N GLN A 97 11.94 1.63 -19.44
CA GLN A 97 11.45 0.38 -20.03
C GLN A 97 11.38 -0.73 -18.98
N ARG A 98 12.44 -0.94 -18.20
CA ARG A 98 12.44 -1.95 -17.12
C ARG A 98 11.43 -1.66 -16.00
N ARG A 99 11.10 -0.40 -15.73
CA ARG A 99 10.19 -0.05 -14.62
C ARG A 99 8.72 -0.07 -15.01
N VAL A 100 8.40 0.27 -16.25
CA VAL A 100 7.02 0.49 -16.72
C VAL A 100 6.57 -0.56 -17.73
N LEU A 101 7.49 -1.09 -18.55
CA LEU A 101 7.19 -1.98 -19.69
C LEU A 101 7.64 -3.43 -19.47
N ASP A 102 8.23 -3.74 -18.32
CA ASP A 102 8.61 -5.10 -17.95
C ASP A 102 7.39 -5.88 -17.44
N ALA A 103 7.01 -6.92 -18.18
CA ALA A 103 5.82 -7.71 -17.90
C ALA A 103 5.92 -8.47 -16.57
N GLU A 104 7.06 -9.11 -16.30
CA GLU A 104 7.28 -9.88 -15.06
C GLU A 104 7.19 -8.95 -13.84
N ARG A 105 7.77 -7.76 -13.92
CA ARG A 105 7.64 -6.74 -12.88
C ARG A 105 6.20 -6.29 -12.70
N MET A 106 5.44 -6.11 -13.79
CA MET A 106 4.04 -5.70 -13.73
C MET A 106 3.19 -6.75 -13.02
N ASP A 107 3.37 -8.03 -13.36
CA ASP A 107 2.65 -9.15 -12.73
C ASP A 107 2.98 -9.25 -11.23
N ASN A 108 4.27 -9.11 -10.87
CA ASN A 108 4.70 -9.09 -9.49
C ASN A 108 4.09 -7.91 -8.70
N LEU A 109 4.03 -6.72 -9.30
CA LEU A 109 3.40 -5.55 -8.68
C LEU A 109 1.90 -5.74 -8.54
N HIS A 110 1.22 -6.29 -9.55
CA HIS A 110 -0.20 -6.61 -9.48
C HIS A 110 -0.49 -7.56 -8.31
N ALA A 111 0.25 -8.67 -8.22
CA ALA A 111 0.10 -9.64 -7.13
C ALA A 111 0.39 -9.01 -5.75
N LEU A 112 1.42 -8.16 -5.65
CA LEU A 112 1.74 -7.43 -4.42
C LEU A 112 0.60 -6.50 -4.01
N GLN A 113 0.09 -5.68 -4.94
CA GLN A 113 -0.99 -4.73 -4.71
C GLN A 113 -2.28 -5.42 -4.26
N LEU A 114 -2.65 -6.50 -4.93
CA LEU A 114 -3.80 -7.31 -4.54
C LEU A 114 -3.64 -7.88 -3.12
N ASN A 115 -2.47 -8.43 -2.81
CA ASN A 115 -2.17 -8.95 -1.47
C ASN A 115 -2.22 -7.86 -0.38
N LEU A 116 -1.73 -6.66 -0.67
CA LEU A 116 -1.79 -5.52 0.25
C LEU A 116 -3.24 -5.07 0.49
N LEU A 117 -4.03 -4.96 -0.59
CA LEU A 117 -5.44 -4.60 -0.53
C LEU A 117 -6.25 -5.62 0.27
N THR A 118 -6.09 -6.91 -0.04
CA THR A 118 -6.75 -8.02 0.67
C THR A 118 -6.38 -8.04 2.15
N ASN A 119 -5.09 -7.88 2.48
CA ASN A 119 -4.67 -7.83 3.89
C ASN A 119 -5.22 -6.61 4.62
N GLY A 120 -5.18 -5.43 4.00
CA GLY A 120 -5.78 -4.23 4.58
C GLY A 120 -7.28 -4.41 4.84
N PHE A 121 -7.99 -5.04 3.90
CA PHE A 121 -9.42 -5.29 4.02
C PHE A 121 -9.77 -6.35 5.08
N ARG A 122 -8.93 -7.39 5.20
CA ARG A 122 -9.05 -8.40 6.26
C ARG A 122 -9.02 -7.75 7.64
N LEU A 123 -8.12 -6.80 7.85
CA LEU A 123 -7.94 -6.06 9.11
C LEU A 123 -9.04 -5.02 9.40
N LEU A 124 -9.91 -4.74 8.44
CA LEU A 124 -10.99 -3.78 8.59
C LEU A 124 -12.16 -4.40 9.39
N LYS A 125 -12.73 -3.65 10.32
CA LYS A 125 -13.99 -3.99 10.99
C LYS A 125 -15.14 -4.00 10.00
N VAL A 126 -16.21 -4.73 10.34
CA VAL A 126 -17.50 -4.59 9.68
C VAL A 126 -17.98 -3.14 9.78
N GLY A 127 -18.46 -2.59 8.66
CA GLY A 127 -18.89 -1.20 8.55
C GLY A 127 -17.76 -0.20 8.35
N GLY A 128 -16.49 -0.60 8.57
CA GLY A 128 -15.30 0.22 8.36
C GLY A 128 -15.05 0.53 6.88
N SER A 129 -14.15 1.48 6.63
CA SER A 129 -13.80 1.93 5.27
C SER A 129 -12.33 1.75 4.95
N LEU A 130 -12.02 1.23 3.76
CA LEU A 130 -10.66 1.13 3.24
C LEU A 130 -10.51 2.03 2.01
N VAL A 131 -9.39 2.73 1.90
CA VAL A 131 -9.00 3.46 0.69
C VAL A 131 -7.78 2.79 0.08
N TYR A 132 -7.87 2.43 -1.19
CA TYR A 132 -6.76 1.98 -2.02
C TYR A 132 -6.30 3.13 -2.90
N SER A 133 -4.99 3.39 -2.95
CA SER A 133 -4.40 4.39 -3.82
C SER A 133 -3.08 3.93 -4.43
N THR A 134 -2.81 4.45 -5.63
CA THR A 134 -1.50 4.33 -6.29
C THR A 134 -1.18 5.65 -6.99
N CYS A 135 0.11 5.92 -7.23
CA CYS A 135 0.54 6.98 -8.14
C CYS A 135 0.81 6.47 -9.57
N SER A 136 0.17 5.35 -9.96
CA SER A 136 0.26 4.79 -11.31
C SER A 136 -0.89 5.28 -12.19
N LEU A 137 -0.59 5.51 -13.48
CA LEU A 137 -1.62 5.78 -14.49
C LEU A 137 -2.08 4.48 -15.18
N THR A 138 -1.35 3.39 -15.01
CA THR A 138 -1.60 2.10 -15.66
C THR A 138 -2.88 1.46 -15.14
N VAL A 139 -3.68 0.88 -16.04
CA VAL A 139 -4.97 0.24 -15.71
C VAL A 139 -4.77 -1.05 -14.92
N ALA A 140 -3.75 -1.84 -15.30
CA ALA A 140 -3.40 -3.08 -14.61
C ALA A 140 -3.18 -2.90 -13.11
N GLN A 141 -2.56 -1.80 -12.67
CA GLN A 141 -2.29 -1.55 -11.25
C GLN A 141 -3.46 -0.90 -10.49
N ASN A 142 -4.53 -0.55 -11.21
CA ASN A 142 -5.65 0.23 -10.68
C ASN A 142 -6.94 -0.57 -10.85
N GLU A 143 -7.64 -0.40 -11.96
CA GLU A 143 -8.95 -1.03 -12.18
C GLU A 143 -8.87 -2.56 -12.18
N ASP A 144 -7.83 -3.17 -12.76
CA ASP A 144 -7.73 -4.64 -12.80
C ASP A 144 -7.55 -5.22 -11.38
N VAL A 145 -6.74 -4.56 -10.53
CA VAL A 145 -6.60 -4.91 -9.10
C VAL A 145 -7.94 -4.75 -8.37
N VAL A 146 -8.67 -3.66 -8.60
CA VAL A 146 -9.98 -3.41 -7.97
C VAL A 146 -11.01 -4.46 -8.41
N GLU A 147 -11.07 -4.78 -9.70
CA GLU A 147 -11.98 -5.80 -10.23
C GLU A 147 -11.67 -7.18 -9.67
N GLN A 148 -10.40 -7.58 -9.66
CA GLN A 148 -10.00 -8.87 -9.11
C GLN A 148 -10.32 -8.95 -7.61
N PHE A 149 -9.99 -7.90 -6.87
CA PHE A 149 -10.29 -7.83 -5.44
C PHE A 149 -11.79 -7.97 -5.14
N LEU A 150 -12.65 -7.26 -5.87
CA LEU A 150 -14.11 -7.34 -5.70
C LEU A 150 -14.67 -8.72 -6.06
N LYS A 151 -14.10 -9.40 -7.07
CA LYS A 151 -14.49 -10.79 -7.42
C LYS A 151 -14.14 -11.77 -6.30
N GLU A 152 -13.01 -11.58 -5.64
CA GLU A 152 -12.52 -12.46 -4.57
C GLU A 152 -13.14 -12.14 -3.19
N ASN A 153 -13.66 -10.93 -2.99
CA ASN A 153 -14.14 -10.45 -1.68
C ASN A 153 -15.60 -9.97 -1.75
N ILE A 154 -16.55 -10.89 -1.61
CA ILE A 154 -17.99 -10.59 -1.69
C ILE A 154 -18.51 -9.64 -0.59
N THR A 155 -17.77 -9.48 0.50
CA THR A 155 -18.10 -8.55 1.60
C THR A 155 -17.59 -7.13 1.34
N ALA A 156 -16.88 -6.91 0.23
CA ALA A 156 -16.38 -5.60 -0.16
C ALA A 156 -17.38 -4.90 -1.08
N GLU A 157 -17.83 -3.71 -0.64
CA GLU A 157 -18.63 -2.83 -1.47
C GLU A 157 -17.80 -1.62 -1.89
N LEU A 158 -17.74 -1.36 -3.20
CA LEU A 158 -17.16 -0.12 -3.71
C LEU A 158 -18.13 1.05 -3.46
N THR A 159 -17.66 2.06 -2.73
CA THR A 159 -18.46 3.19 -2.27
C THR A 159 -18.00 4.50 -2.88
N GLU A 160 -18.94 5.41 -3.09
CA GLU A 160 -18.61 6.74 -3.56
C GLU A 160 -17.86 7.54 -2.48
N ILE A 161 -17.05 8.49 -2.94
CA ILE A 161 -16.38 9.47 -2.10
C ILE A 161 -17.15 10.78 -2.31
N ASP A 162 -18.01 11.14 -1.37
CA ASP A 162 -18.88 12.32 -1.52
C ASP A 162 -18.10 13.62 -1.81
N ALA A 163 -16.93 13.76 -1.19
CA ALA A 163 -16.04 14.89 -1.42
C ALA A 163 -15.45 14.93 -2.84
N ALA A 164 -15.34 13.78 -3.53
CA ALA A 164 -14.72 13.68 -4.84
C ALA A 164 -15.51 14.41 -5.94
N ARG A 165 -16.82 14.61 -5.75
CA ARG A 165 -17.65 15.41 -6.66
C ARG A 165 -17.17 16.86 -6.82
N LYS A 166 -16.41 17.38 -5.85
CA LYS A 166 -15.85 18.74 -5.87
C LYS A 166 -14.37 18.76 -6.25
N TRP A 167 -13.74 17.60 -6.38
CA TRP A 167 -12.31 17.53 -6.71
C TRP A 167 -12.12 17.75 -8.21
N PRO A 168 -10.98 18.33 -8.63
CA PRO A 168 -10.63 18.44 -10.05
C PRO A 168 -10.13 17.08 -10.57
N CYS A 169 -10.93 16.02 -10.47
CA CYS A 169 -10.57 14.67 -10.87
C CYS A 169 -11.55 14.13 -11.93
N LYS A 170 -11.15 13.03 -12.58
CA LYS A 170 -11.98 12.29 -13.51
C LYS A 170 -12.39 10.94 -12.92
N GLY A 171 -13.52 10.41 -13.36
CA GLY A 171 -13.88 9.02 -13.07
C GLY A 171 -12.88 8.03 -13.71
N GLY A 172 -12.59 6.93 -13.02
CA GLY A 172 -11.88 5.79 -13.60
C GLY A 172 -12.77 4.95 -14.52
N ARG A 173 -12.24 3.83 -15.04
CA ARG A 173 -13.04 2.93 -15.89
C ARG A 173 -14.15 2.22 -15.12
N ILE A 174 -13.93 2.00 -13.82
CA ILE A 174 -14.92 1.47 -12.90
C ILE A 174 -15.63 2.65 -12.22
N GLN A 175 -16.97 2.58 -12.15
CA GLN A 175 -17.75 3.59 -11.42
C GLN A 175 -17.28 3.72 -9.97
N LYS A 176 -17.41 4.90 -9.38
CA LYS A 176 -16.98 5.22 -8.00
C LYS A 176 -15.46 5.17 -7.77
N THR A 177 -14.65 5.02 -8.82
CA THR A 177 -13.19 5.20 -8.77
C THR A 177 -12.79 6.54 -9.37
N TRP A 178 -11.68 7.09 -8.91
CA TRP A 178 -11.24 8.44 -9.27
C TRP A 178 -9.79 8.46 -9.71
N ARG A 179 -9.51 9.25 -10.73
CA ARG A 179 -8.18 9.47 -11.29
C ARG A 179 -7.85 10.95 -11.31
N PHE A 180 -6.61 11.24 -10.95
CA PHE A 180 -5.99 12.54 -11.09
C PHE A 180 -4.89 12.43 -12.14
N ASP A 181 -4.70 13.49 -12.89
CA ASP A 181 -3.65 13.58 -13.90
C ASP A 181 -3.24 15.03 -14.15
N PRO A 182 -2.10 15.27 -14.80
CA PRO A 182 -1.61 16.63 -15.04
C PRO A 182 -2.56 17.50 -15.88
N LEU A 183 -3.36 16.89 -16.77
CA LEU A 183 -4.25 17.64 -17.67
C LEU A 183 -5.53 18.09 -16.95
N THR A 184 -6.14 17.18 -16.20
CA THR A 184 -7.44 17.40 -15.54
C THR A 184 -7.27 18.08 -14.19
N SER A 185 -6.30 17.60 -13.40
CA SER A 185 -6.15 17.96 -11.98
C SER A 185 -5.04 18.96 -11.74
N GLN A 186 -4.15 19.19 -12.73
CA GLN A 186 -2.91 19.94 -12.56
C GLN A 186 -2.01 19.37 -11.44
N THR A 187 -2.10 18.05 -11.20
CA THR A 187 -1.29 17.33 -10.21
C THR A 187 -0.53 16.17 -10.85
N SER A 188 0.33 15.50 -10.08
CA SER A 188 0.79 14.15 -10.46
C SER A 188 -0.38 13.17 -10.56
N GLY A 189 -0.15 12.07 -11.27
CA GLY A 189 -1.09 10.96 -11.39
C GLY A 189 -1.38 10.31 -10.04
N LEU A 190 -2.66 10.09 -9.76
CA LEU A 190 -3.15 9.41 -8.56
C LEU A 190 -4.42 8.64 -8.93
N PHE A 191 -4.55 7.42 -8.43
CA PHE A 191 -5.79 6.64 -8.48
C PHE A 191 -6.31 6.44 -7.06
N VAL A 192 -7.64 6.50 -6.89
CA VAL A 192 -8.29 6.31 -5.58
C VAL A 192 -9.55 5.47 -5.74
N ALA A 193 -9.65 4.40 -4.94
CA ALA A 193 -10.84 3.57 -4.78
C ALA A 193 -11.18 3.42 -3.29
N LYS A 194 -12.45 3.56 -2.92
CA LYS A 194 -12.92 3.45 -1.54
C LYS A 194 -13.87 2.27 -1.37
N PHE A 195 -13.55 1.38 -0.45
CA PHE A 195 -14.34 0.21 -0.11
C PHE A 195 -14.97 0.36 1.27
N ARG A 196 -16.11 -0.30 1.46
CA ARG A 196 -16.74 -0.52 2.75
C ARG A 196 -16.91 -2.02 2.96
N LYS A 197 -16.65 -2.49 4.18
CA LYS A 197 -16.89 -3.89 4.55
C LYS A 197 -18.32 -4.05 5.04
N VAL A 198 -19.11 -4.86 4.34
CA VAL A 198 -20.51 -5.14 4.69
C VAL A 198 -20.64 -6.51 5.35
N VAL A 199 -21.74 -6.71 6.08
CA VAL A 199 -22.16 -8.04 6.56
C VAL A 199 -22.90 -8.72 5.43
N ILE A 200 -22.72 -10.03 5.27
CA ILE A 200 -23.57 -10.86 4.39
C ILE A 200 -24.81 -11.26 5.16
#